data_AF-A0A961REL0-F1
#
_entry.id   AF-A0A961REL0-F1
#
_cell.length_a   1.000
_cell.length_b   1.000
_cell.length_c   1.000
_cell.angle_alpha   90.00
_cell.angle_beta   90.00
_cell.angle_gamma   90.00
#
_symmetry.space_group_name_H-M   'P 1'
#
loop_
_entity.id
_entity.type
_entity.pdbx_description
1 polymer ?
#
loop_
_entity_poly.entity_id
_entity_poly.type
_entity_poly.pdbx_seq_one_letter_code
_entity_poly.pdbx_strand_id
1 'polypeptide(L)'
;MKTVGLFGMLVALAASPVFAADNNAMIDACRNYAASHLNADAGKINVNVETARVDGTIPVNGEVEGTGLTFQCSFNPAGTRIVQWWNSAPEHCPADVSEADRYLYPACN
;
A
#
# COMPACT_ATOMS: atom_id res chain seq x y z
N MET A 1 -33.12 -31.81 51.31
CA MET A 1 -33.02 -30.57 50.51
C MET A 1 -31.70 -29.90 50.86
N LYS A 2 -30.71 -29.91 49.96
CA LYS A 2 -29.48 -29.08 50.07
C LYS A 2 -28.97 -28.82 48.65
N THR A 3 -28.75 -27.54 48.39
CA THR A 3 -28.71 -26.88 47.08
C THR A 3 -27.44 -27.20 46.30
N VAL A 4 -27.58 -27.53 45.01
CA VAL A 4 -26.49 -27.64 44.04
C VAL A 4 -26.16 -26.23 43.52
N GLY A 5 -24.97 -25.72 43.84
CA GLY A 5 -24.47 -24.45 43.30
C GLY A 5 -23.83 -24.67 41.94
N LEU A 6 -24.49 -24.19 40.89
CA LEU A 6 -23.97 -24.21 39.51
C LEU A 6 -22.71 -23.35 39.37
N PHE A 7 -21.70 -23.95 38.74
CA PHE A 7 -20.54 -23.28 38.17
C PHE A 7 -20.96 -22.19 37.17
N GLY A 8 -20.49 -20.96 37.38
CA GLY A 8 -20.55 -19.88 36.39
C GLY A 8 -19.14 -19.53 35.92
N MET A 9 -18.67 -20.17 34.85
CA MET A 9 -17.41 -19.83 34.19
C MET A 9 -17.67 -18.65 33.25
N LEU A 10 -17.23 -17.45 33.62
CA LEU A 10 -17.16 -16.31 32.71
C LEU A 10 -16.08 -16.58 31.66
N VAL A 11 -16.48 -16.84 30.41
CA VAL A 11 -15.57 -16.84 29.27
C VAL A 11 -15.42 -15.38 28.83
N ALA A 12 -14.29 -14.76 29.19
CA ALA A 12 -13.90 -13.47 28.63
C ALA A 12 -13.56 -13.68 27.15
N LEU A 13 -14.45 -13.23 26.25
CA LEU A 13 -14.14 -13.05 24.84
C LEU A 13 -13.07 -11.96 24.73
N ALA A 14 -11.80 -12.36 24.64
CA ALA A 14 -10.73 -11.47 24.24
C ALA A 14 -11.01 -11.01 22.81
N ALA A 15 -11.62 -9.83 22.65
CA ALA A 15 -11.66 -9.14 21.37
C ALA A 15 -10.22 -8.85 20.99
N SER A 16 -9.66 -9.63 20.07
CA SER A 16 -8.36 -9.34 19.48
C SER A 16 -8.48 -7.96 18.84
N PRO A 17 -7.55 -7.01 19.09
CA PRO A 17 -7.55 -5.79 18.32
C PRO A 17 -7.40 -6.19 16.85
N VAL A 18 -8.36 -5.81 16.03
CA VAL A 18 -8.17 -5.77 14.58
C VAL A 18 -7.09 -4.71 14.40
N PHE A 19 -5.85 -5.15 14.31
CA PHE A 19 -4.72 -4.29 14.03
C PHE A 19 -4.99 -3.67 12.66
N ALA A 20 -5.38 -2.40 12.63
CA ALA A 20 -5.15 -1.59 11.45
C ALA A 20 -3.67 -1.77 11.10
N ALA A 21 -3.37 -2.11 9.85
CA ALA A 21 -1.99 -2.31 9.44
C ALA A 21 -1.16 -1.07 9.79
N ASP A 22 0.03 -1.29 10.34
CA ASP A 22 0.97 -0.22 10.61
C ASP A 22 1.31 0.52 9.31
N ASN A 23 1.46 1.84 9.38
CA ASN A 23 1.76 2.67 8.20
C ASN A 23 3.03 2.20 7.47
N ASN A 24 4.04 1.70 8.20
CA ASN A 24 5.25 1.19 7.57
C ASN A 24 4.98 -0.09 6.78
N ALA A 25 4.08 -0.96 7.24
CA ALA A 25 3.70 -2.15 6.50
C ALA A 25 2.99 -1.80 5.18
N MET A 26 2.13 -0.78 5.18
CA MET A 26 1.49 -0.29 3.95
C MET A 26 2.51 0.36 3.00
N ILE A 27 3.45 1.15 3.54
CA ILE A 27 4.56 1.76 2.81
C ILE A 27 5.41 0.69 2.13
N ASP A 28 5.85 -0.32 2.87
CA ASP A 28 6.73 -1.36 2.34
C ASP A 28 6.00 -2.23 1.32
N ALA A 29 4.74 -2.59 1.58
CA ALA A 29 3.92 -3.33 0.63
C ALA A 29 3.72 -2.54 -0.67
N CYS A 30 3.39 -1.24 -0.58
CA CYS A 30 3.18 -0.41 -1.76
C CYS A 30 4.48 -0.17 -2.54
N ARG A 31 5.59 0.10 -1.85
CA ARG A 31 6.91 0.27 -2.46
C ARG A 31 7.34 -0.98 -3.22
N ASN A 32 7.22 -2.15 -2.61
CA ASN A 32 7.57 -3.41 -3.25
C ASN A 32 6.66 -3.75 -4.44
N TYR A 33 5.36 -3.47 -4.30
CA TYR A 33 4.41 -3.64 -5.39
C TYR A 33 4.75 -2.75 -6.59
N ALA A 34 5.04 -1.47 -6.33
CA ALA A 34 5.44 -0.49 -7.32
C ALA A 34 6.78 -0.86 -7.98
N ALA A 35 7.80 -1.22 -7.21
CA ALA A 35 9.10 -1.65 -7.73
C ALA A 35 8.95 -2.82 -8.71
N SER A 36 8.13 -3.82 -8.36
CA SER A 36 7.88 -4.96 -9.23
C SER A 36 7.06 -4.60 -10.47
N HIS A 37 6.06 -3.73 -10.37
CA HIS A 37 5.17 -3.40 -11.49
C HIS A 37 5.76 -2.37 -12.45
N LEU A 38 6.59 -1.47 -11.94
CA LEU A 38 7.24 -0.41 -12.70
C LEU A 38 8.68 -0.78 -13.07
N ASN A 39 9.16 -1.95 -12.64
CA ASN A 39 10.54 -2.42 -12.77
C ASN A 39 11.58 -1.42 -12.19
N ALA A 40 11.16 -0.63 -11.20
CA ALA A 40 11.95 0.44 -10.61
C ALA A 40 12.73 -0.03 -9.38
N ASP A 41 13.87 0.61 -9.10
CA ASP A 41 14.58 0.41 -7.84
C ASP A 41 13.72 0.90 -6.66
N ALA A 42 13.43 0.00 -5.71
CA ALA A 42 12.69 0.34 -4.50
C ALA A 42 13.38 1.46 -3.69
N GLY A 43 14.71 1.58 -3.76
CA GLY A 43 15.47 2.67 -3.13
C GLY A 43 15.24 4.04 -3.75
N LYS A 44 14.62 4.10 -4.93
CA LYS A 44 14.24 5.32 -5.65
C LYS A 44 12.75 5.63 -5.57
N ILE A 45 12.02 4.88 -4.76
CA ILE A 45 10.57 5.01 -4.62
C ILE A 45 10.23 5.71 -3.30
N ASN A 46 9.71 6.92 -3.45
CA ASN A 46 9.16 7.71 -2.35
C ASN A 46 7.66 7.43 -2.23
N VAL A 47 7.18 7.18 -1.02
CA VAL A 47 5.77 6.88 -0.74
C VAL A 47 5.28 7.61 0.49
N ASN A 48 4.00 7.99 0.48
CA ASN A 48 3.31 8.61 1.60
C ASN A 48 1.94 7.95 1.81
N VAL A 49 1.61 7.66 3.06
CA VAL A 49 0.27 7.19 3.44
C VAL A 49 -0.63 8.40 3.61
N GLU A 50 -1.77 8.40 2.94
CA GLU A 50 -2.78 9.45 3.06
C GLU A 50 -3.88 9.07 4.05
N THR A 51 -4.73 10.04 4.36
CA THR A 51 -5.93 9.78 5.16
C THR A 51 -6.90 8.87 4.40
N ALA A 52 -7.55 7.96 5.14
CA ALA A 52 -8.57 7.08 4.61
C ALA A 52 -9.68 7.88 3.90
N ARG A 53 -10.16 7.36 2.78
CA ARG A 53 -11.29 7.90 2.03
C ARG A 53 -12.62 7.60 2.75
N VAL A 54 -13.69 8.22 2.24
CA VAL A 54 -15.07 7.99 2.73
C VAL A 54 -15.54 6.54 2.60
N ASP A 55 -15.01 5.80 1.63
CA ASP A 55 -15.28 4.36 1.44
C ASP A 55 -14.40 3.46 2.32
N GLY A 56 -13.55 4.06 3.17
CA GLY A 56 -12.63 3.39 4.06
C GLY A 56 -11.31 2.98 3.42
N THR A 57 -11.12 3.10 2.10
CA THR A 57 -9.83 2.75 1.48
C THR A 57 -8.73 3.72 1.91
N ILE A 58 -7.51 3.20 2.11
CA ILE A 58 -6.36 4.00 2.55
C ILE A 58 -5.44 4.20 1.34
N PRO A 59 -5.29 5.42 0.81
CA PRO A 59 -4.36 5.67 -0.29
C PRO A 59 -2.92 5.68 0.22
N VAL A 60 -2.02 5.07 -0.54
CA VAL A 60 -0.59 5.26 -0.44
C VAL A 60 -0.12 5.77 -1.79
N ASN A 61 0.23 7.05 -1.85
CA ASN A 61 0.75 7.67 -3.07
C ASN A 61 2.26 7.47 -3.13
N GLY A 62 2.81 7.41 -4.33
CA GLY A 62 4.25 7.41 -4.51
C GLY A 62 4.70 7.92 -5.86
N GLU A 63 6.00 8.11 -5.94
CA GLU A 63 6.71 8.55 -7.13
C GLU A 63 8.06 7.85 -7.24
N VAL A 64 8.55 7.71 -8.48
CA VAL A 64 9.90 7.22 -8.74
C VAL A 64 10.82 8.41 -9.02
N GLU A 65 11.83 8.61 -8.17
CA GLU A 65 12.75 9.75 -8.21
C GLU A 65 13.36 9.95 -9.60
N GLY A 66 13.31 11.20 -10.10
CA GLY A 66 13.94 11.57 -11.36
C GLY A 66 13.19 11.13 -12.63
N THR A 67 12.04 10.45 -12.49
CA THR A 67 11.33 9.88 -13.65
C THR A 67 10.06 10.63 -14.02
N GLY A 68 9.44 11.32 -13.05
CA GLY A 68 8.09 11.88 -13.20
C GLY A 68 6.96 10.85 -13.13
N LEU A 69 7.27 9.56 -12.96
CA LEU A 69 6.27 8.52 -12.70
C LEU A 69 5.66 8.73 -11.33
N THR A 70 4.33 8.79 -11.28
CA THR A 70 3.57 8.73 -10.03
C THR A 70 2.65 7.52 -10.02
N PHE A 71 2.35 7.02 -8.84
CA PHE A 71 1.46 5.89 -8.66
C PHE A 71 0.70 5.97 -7.34
N GLN A 72 -0.28 5.10 -7.19
CA GLN A 72 -1.04 4.97 -5.97
C GLN A 72 -1.46 3.52 -5.74
N CYS A 73 -1.18 3.03 -4.54
CA CYS A 73 -1.81 1.83 -4.00
C CYS A 73 -2.99 2.24 -3.12
N SER A 74 -4.19 1.76 -3.40
CA SER A 74 -5.31 1.89 -2.47
C SER A 74 -5.43 0.61 -1.65
N PHE A 75 -5.32 0.71 -0.33
CA PHE A 75 -5.50 -0.41 0.57
C PHE A 75 -6.97 -0.55 0.98
N ASN A 76 -7.37 -1.76 1.35
CA ASN A 76 -8.65 -2.00 2.02
C ASN A 76 -8.74 -1.22 3.35
N PRO A 77 -9.92 -1.13 3.98
CA PRO A 77 -10.08 -0.42 5.26
C PRO A 77 -9.24 -0.95 6.42
N ALA A 78 -8.74 -2.19 6.33
CA ALA A 78 -7.83 -2.75 7.32
C ALA A 78 -6.34 -2.38 7.07
N GLY A 79 -6.00 -1.78 5.94
CA GLY A 79 -4.61 -1.49 5.55
C GLY A 79 -3.79 -2.73 5.18
N THR A 80 -4.42 -3.90 5.04
CA THR A 80 -3.71 -5.19 4.93
C THR A 80 -3.52 -5.69 3.50
N ARG A 81 -4.25 -5.14 2.52
CA ARG A 81 -4.14 -5.55 1.12
C ARG A 81 -4.35 -4.37 0.18
N ILE A 82 -3.57 -4.31 -0.90
CA ILE A 82 -3.82 -3.41 -2.03
C ILE A 82 -5.05 -3.95 -2.77
N VAL A 83 -6.09 -3.13 -2.88
CA VAL A 83 -7.35 -3.45 -3.58
C VAL A 83 -7.47 -2.75 -4.93
N GLN A 84 -6.72 -1.67 -5.13
CA GLN A 84 -6.66 -0.96 -6.39
C GLN A 84 -5.27 -0.36 -6.57
N TRP A 85 -4.80 -0.35 -7.82
CA TRP A 85 -3.53 0.22 -8.24
C TRP A 85 -3.78 1.15 -9.42
N TRP A 86 -3.09 2.27 -9.42
CA TRP A 86 -3.02 3.17 -10.57
C TRP A 86 -1.59 3.72 -10.68
N ASN A 87 -1.13 3.94 -11.90
CA ASN A 87 0.09 4.69 -12.19
C ASN A 87 -0.14 5.64 -13.36
N SER A 88 0.60 6.73 -13.37
CA SER A 88 0.80 7.56 -14.55
C SER A 88 2.06 7.11 -15.29
N ALA A 89 2.03 7.17 -16.61
CA ALA A 89 3.24 7.24 -17.42
C ALA A 89 3.56 8.73 -17.65
N PRO A 90 4.83 9.12 -17.76
CA PRO A 90 5.19 10.50 -18.03
C PRO A 90 4.71 10.84 -19.46
N GLU A 91 3.97 11.94 -19.62
CA GLU A 91 3.53 12.38 -20.95
C GLU A 91 4.68 12.97 -21.78
N HIS A 92 5.75 13.41 -21.12
CA HIS A 92 6.95 13.92 -21.77
C HIS A 92 8.08 12.89 -21.71
N CYS A 93 8.57 12.56 -22.90
CA CYS A 93 9.74 11.72 -23.10
C CYS A 93 10.99 12.57 -22.98
N PRO A 94 11.89 12.30 -22.03
CA PRO A 94 13.19 12.96 -22.02
C PRO A 94 13.90 12.66 -23.34
N ALA A 95 14.55 13.67 -23.92
CA ALA A 95 15.27 13.50 -25.18
C ALA A 95 16.45 12.51 -25.05
N ASP A 96 17.01 12.39 -23.84
CA ASP A 96 18.21 11.61 -23.54
C ASP A 96 17.95 10.59 -22.42
N VAL A 97 17.06 9.62 -22.65
CA VAL A 97 16.87 8.49 -21.73
C VAL A 97 17.93 7.43 -22.01
N SER A 98 18.69 7.06 -20.97
CA SER A 98 19.63 5.95 -21.04
C SER A 98 18.89 4.63 -21.35
N GLU A 99 19.53 3.67 -22.00
CA GLU A 99 18.87 2.36 -22.25
C GLU A 99 18.44 1.67 -20.95
N ALA A 100 19.20 1.91 -19.86
CA ALA A 100 18.88 1.39 -18.54
C ALA A 100 17.61 2.01 -17.97
N ASP A 101 17.27 3.25 -18.30
CA ASP A 101 16.09 3.96 -17.75
C ASP A 101 14.88 3.92 -18.69
N ARG A 102 15.03 3.36 -19.91
CA ARG A 102 13.98 3.35 -20.94
C ARG A 102 12.70 2.62 -20.48
N TYR A 103 12.80 1.67 -19.56
CA TYR A 103 11.63 0.98 -18.99
C TYR A 103 10.72 1.90 -18.15
N LEU A 104 11.26 3.01 -17.63
CA LEU A 104 10.50 4.00 -16.85
C LEU A 104 9.63 4.90 -17.73
N TYR A 105 9.87 4.88 -19.03
CA TYR A 105 9.17 5.69 -20.02
C TYR A 105 8.49 4.81 -21.08
N PRO A 106 7.57 3.89 -20.71
CA PRO A 106 6.98 2.96 -21.65
C PRO A 106 6.12 3.63 -22.73
N ALA A 107 5.62 4.85 -22.46
CA ALA A 107 4.90 5.67 -23.42
C ALA A 107 5.80 6.35 -24.46
N CYS A 108 7.13 6.25 -24.30
CA CYS A 108 8.14 6.94 -25.10
C CYS A 108 8.86 6.05 -26.11
N ASN A 109 8.28 4.89 -26.41
CA ASN A 109 8.76 3.90 -27.36
C ASN A 109 8.05 4.01 -28.71
#